data_AF-A0A424Y2M8-F1
#
_entry.id   AF-A0A424Y2M8-F1
#
_cell.length_a   1.000
_cell.length_b   1.000
_cell.length_c   1.000
_cell.angle_alpha   90.00
_cell.angle_beta   90.00
_cell.angle_gamma   90.00
#
_symmetry.space_group_name_H-M   'P 1'
#
loop_
_entity.id
_entity.type
_entity.pdbx_description
1 polymer ?
#
loop_
_entity_poly.entity_id
_entity_poly.type
_entity_poly.pdbx_seq_one_letter_code
_entity_poly.pdbx_strand_id
1 'polypeptide(L)'
;MKFIFKHSKKTTGLTLIELIISMAILGIVMVSFLTVFTSGFVAIMRSGHRADAAYDSQRIMTENIINHDGIETSNHNIEYNFEGLRINVDVDILKSTMSVDSNESEMKSFQPSP
;
A
#
# COMPACT_ATOMS: atom_id res chain seq x y z
N MET A 1 -70.62 -37.52 6.01
CA MET A 1 -69.48 -38.20 5.36
C MET A 1 -68.33 -37.19 5.31
N LYS A 2 -67.25 -37.39 6.06
CA LYS A 2 -66.16 -36.40 6.23
C LYS A 2 -64.85 -37.06 5.85
N PHE A 3 -64.35 -36.78 4.65
CA PHE A 3 -63.05 -37.27 4.19
C PHE A 3 -61.95 -36.38 4.76
N ILE A 4 -61.18 -36.92 5.70
CA ILE A 4 -60.00 -36.25 6.27
C ILE A 4 -58.80 -36.63 5.40
N PHE A 5 -58.34 -35.72 4.55
CA PHE A 5 -57.08 -35.88 3.83
C PHE A 5 -55.90 -35.68 4.79
N LYS A 6 -55.26 -36.79 5.17
CA LYS A 6 -54.00 -36.79 5.95
C LYS A 6 -52.84 -36.44 5.00
N HIS A 7 -52.30 -35.24 5.13
CA HIS A 7 -51.07 -34.84 4.43
C HIS A 7 -49.87 -35.58 5.03
N SER A 8 -49.18 -36.38 4.22
CA SER A 8 -47.98 -37.10 4.61
C SER A 8 -46.77 -36.15 4.56
N LYS A 9 -46.10 -35.90 5.69
CA LYS A 9 -44.86 -35.11 5.72
C LYS A 9 -43.75 -35.91 5.03
N LYS A 10 -43.32 -35.50 3.84
CA LYS A 10 -42.11 -36.05 3.21
C LYS A 10 -40.88 -35.46 3.90
N THR A 11 -40.22 -36.24 4.74
CA THR A 11 -38.88 -35.95 5.26
C THR A 11 -37.86 -36.48 4.25
N THR A 12 -37.56 -35.72 3.21
CA THR A 12 -36.46 -36.02 2.30
C THR A 12 -35.14 -35.80 3.04
N GLY A 13 -34.43 -36.88 3.34
CA GLY A 13 -33.08 -36.83 3.89
C GLY A 13 -32.07 -36.43 2.81
N LEU A 14 -31.02 -35.70 3.21
CA LEU A 14 -29.86 -35.44 2.35
C LEU A 14 -29.22 -36.77 1.94
N THR A 15 -28.92 -36.90 0.65
CA THR A 15 -28.21 -38.10 0.18
C THR A 15 -26.73 -38.00 0.54
N LEU A 16 -26.10 -39.13 0.85
CA LEU A 16 -24.66 -39.18 1.15
C LEU A 16 -23.83 -38.60 0.00
N ILE A 17 -24.26 -38.83 -1.24
CA ILE A 17 -23.59 -38.35 -2.44
C ILE A 17 -23.66 -36.83 -2.59
N GLU A 18 -24.78 -36.22 -2.26
CA GLU A 18 -24.96 -34.76 -2.30
C GLU A 18 -24.08 -34.04 -1.27
N LEU A 19 -23.90 -34.63 -0.08
CA LEU A 19 -22.96 -34.13 0.92
C LEU A 19 -21.51 -34.17 0.41
N ILE A 20 -21.09 -35.28 -0.20
CA ILE A 20 -19.73 -35.45 -0.75
C ILE A 20 -19.48 -34.42 -1.86
N ILE A 21 -20.43 -34.25 -2.78
CA ILE A 21 -20.34 -33.26 -3.86
C ILE A 21 -20.26 -31.83 -3.29
N SER A 22 -21.07 -31.51 -2.28
CA SER A 22 -21.05 -30.20 -1.64
C SER A 22 -19.71 -29.90 -0.96
N MET A 23 -19.12 -30.89 -0.27
CA MET A 23 -17.80 -30.74 0.33
C MET A 23 -16.70 -30.59 -0.73
N ALA A 24 -16.81 -31.28 -1.86
CA ALA A 24 -15.86 -31.16 -2.96
C ALA A 24 -15.89 -29.75 -3.57
N ILE A 25 -17.09 -29.21 -3.83
CA ILE A 25 -17.27 -27.85 -4.35
C ILE A 25 -16.74 -26.82 -3.35
N LEU A 26 -17.07 -26.99 -2.06
CA LEU A 26 -16.58 -26.09 -1.01
C LEU A 26 -15.04 -26.10 -0.93
N GLY A 27 -14.40 -27.25 -1.07
CA GLY A 27 -12.95 -27.37 -1.10
C GLY A 27 -12.31 -26.58 -2.24
N ILE A 28 -12.88 -26.68 -3.45
CA ILE A 28 -12.39 -25.94 -4.63
C ILE A 28 -12.51 -24.42 -4.41
N VAL A 29 -13.62 -23.98 -3.83
CA VAL A 29 -13.84 -22.56 -3.49
C VAL A 29 -12.83 -22.07 -2.44
N MET A 30 -12.54 -22.88 -1.41
CA MET A 30 -11.58 -22.53 -0.36
C MET A 30 -10.15 -22.34 -0.90
N VAL A 31 -9.72 -23.20 -1.84
CA VAL A 31 -8.39 -23.05 -2.49
C VAL A 31 -8.29 -21.71 -3.22
N SER A 32 -9.36 -21.29 -3.88
CA SER A 32 -9.42 -20.00 -4.59
C SER A 32 -9.26 -18.82 -3.63
N PHE A 33 -9.91 -18.88 -2.46
CA PHE A 33 -9.79 -17.84 -1.44
C PHE A 33 -8.39 -17.78 -0.82
N LEU A 34 -7.71 -18.91 -0.65
CA LEU A 34 -6.36 -18.95 -0.08
C LEU A 34 -5.37 -18.09 -0.87
N THR A 35 -5.46 -18.11 -2.21
CA THR A 35 -4.61 -17.28 -3.08
C THR A 35 -4.87 -15.79 -2.90
N VAL A 36 -6.12 -15.39 -2.75
CA VAL A 36 -6.51 -13.98 -2.52
C VAL A 36 -5.98 -13.50 -1.17
N PHE A 37 -6.17 -14.29 -0.11
CA PHE A 37 -5.66 -13.94 1.21
C PHE A 37 -4.12 -13.88 1.26
N THR A 38 -3.44 -14.82 0.61
CA THR A 38 -1.97 -14.84 0.55
C THR A 38 -1.44 -13.60 -0.16
N SER A 39 -1.99 -13.25 -1.33
CA SER A 39 -1.56 -12.07 -2.08
C SER A 39 -1.87 -10.77 -1.34
N GLY A 40 -3.05 -10.67 -0.71
CA GLY A 40 -3.43 -9.54 0.14
C GLY A 40 -2.48 -9.38 1.34
N PHE A 41 -2.14 -10.47 2.03
CA PHE A 41 -1.23 -10.45 3.17
C PHE A 41 0.18 -9.96 2.77
N VAL A 42 0.73 -10.49 1.67
CA VAL A 42 2.03 -10.03 1.14
C VAL A 42 1.98 -8.55 0.76
N ALA A 43 0.89 -8.09 0.13
CA ALA A 43 0.73 -6.70 -0.24
C ALA A 43 0.69 -5.76 0.98
N ILE A 44 -0.02 -6.16 2.05
CA ILE A 44 -0.08 -5.40 3.31
C ILE A 44 1.31 -5.32 3.94
N MET A 45 2.01 -6.45 4.08
CA MET A 45 3.35 -6.49 4.64
C MET A 45 4.31 -5.59 3.87
N ARG A 46 4.34 -5.69 2.54
CA ARG A 46 5.20 -4.84 1.70
C ARG A 46 4.84 -3.36 1.82
N SER A 47 3.56 -3.03 1.96
CA SER A 47 3.12 -1.65 2.13
C SER A 47 3.54 -1.07 3.49
N GLY A 48 3.54 -1.89 4.54
CA GLY A 48 4.09 -1.53 5.85
C GLY A 48 5.57 -1.14 5.77
N HIS A 49 6.41 -2.02 5.23
CA HIS A 49 7.85 -1.75 5.09
C HIS A 49 8.14 -0.49 4.27
N ARG A 50 7.34 -0.23 3.22
CA ARG A 50 7.45 1.00 2.42
C ARG A 50 7.05 2.25 3.21
N ALA A 51 6.01 2.15 4.03
CA ALA A 51 5.60 3.25 4.90
C ALA A 51 6.70 3.58 5.92
N ASP A 52 7.28 2.56 6.55
CA ASP A 52 8.39 2.73 7.51
C ASP A 52 9.60 3.39 6.84
N ALA A 53 10.03 2.88 5.67
CA ALA A 53 11.12 3.47 4.89
C ALA A 53 10.84 4.94 4.50
N ALA A 54 9.60 5.27 4.14
CA ALA A 54 9.21 6.64 3.83
C ALA A 54 9.26 7.55 5.06
N TYR A 55 8.77 7.09 6.23
CA TYR A 55 8.84 7.85 7.48
C TYR A 55 10.28 8.10 7.92
N ASP A 56 11.14 7.07 7.86
CA ASP A 56 12.54 7.24 8.20
C ASP A 56 13.27 8.16 7.21
N SER A 57 12.94 8.09 5.90
CA SER A 57 13.49 9.01 4.90
C SER A 57 13.10 10.46 5.17
N GLN A 58 11.83 10.71 5.55
CA GLN A 58 11.35 12.03 5.95
C GLN A 58 12.06 12.54 7.21
N ARG A 59 12.28 11.65 8.19
CA ARG A 59 12.99 11.98 9.43
C ARG A 59 14.42 12.42 9.13
N ILE A 60 15.17 11.64 8.34
CA ILE A 60 16.53 12.01 7.93
C ILE A 60 16.54 13.30 7.13
N MET A 61 15.61 13.49 6.19
CA MET A 61 15.53 14.74 5.42
C MET A 61 15.32 15.95 6.33
N THR A 62 14.42 15.83 7.32
CA THR A 62 14.15 16.90 8.28
C THR A 62 15.38 17.21 9.13
N GLU A 63 16.11 16.18 9.56
CA GLU A 63 17.37 16.33 10.28
C GLU A 63 18.44 17.02 9.41
N ASN A 64 18.59 16.63 8.15
CA ASN A 64 19.52 17.24 7.20
C ASN A 64 19.19 18.72 6.92
N ILE A 65 17.90 19.08 6.84
CA ILE A 65 17.45 20.48 6.71
C ILE A 65 17.84 21.29 7.96
N ILE A 66 17.64 20.73 9.16
CA ILE A 66 17.95 21.43 10.42
C ILE A 66 19.47 21.60 10.58
N ASN A 67 20.23 20.54 10.32
CA ASN A 67 21.66 20.49 10.57
C ASN A 67 22.51 21.04 9.41
N HIS A 68 21.91 21.33 8.25
CA HIS A 68 22.60 21.72 7.01
C HIS A 68 23.61 20.67 6.49
N ASP A 69 23.55 19.43 6.97
CA ASP A 69 24.41 18.33 6.54
C ASP A 69 23.73 17.57 5.39
N GLY A 70 24.41 17.40 4.25
CA GLY A 70 23.88 16.74 3.04
C GLY A 70 23.68 17.67 1.83
N ILE A 71 24.28 18.86 1.85
CA ILE A 71 24.31 19.79 0.70
C ILE A 71 25.18 19.18 -0.41
N GLU A 72 24.57 18.61 -1.44
CA GLU A 72 25.22 18.60 -2.75
C GLU A 72 25.14 20.04 -3.26
N THR A 73 26.23 20.81 -3.10
CA THR A 73 26.33 22.22 -3.49
C THR A 73 26.37 22.32 -5.01
N SER A 74 25.23 22.06 -5.65
CA SER A 74 24.97 22.46 -7.02
C SER A 74 24.11 23.70 -6.91
N ASN A 75 24.72 24.86 -7.13
CA ASN A 75 24.05 26.15 -7.08
C ASN A 75 22.98 26.19 -8.18
N HIS A 76 21.70 26.06 -7.82
CA HIS A 76 20.58 26.08 -8.76
C HIS A 76 19.86 27.42 -8.62
N ASN A 77 19.55 28.06 -9.75
CA ASN A 77 18.74 29.28 -9.75
C ASN A 77 17.29 28.94 -10.14
N ILE A 78 16.34 29.34 -9.30
CA ILE A 78 14.91 29.31 -9.60
C ILE A 78 14.47 30.72 -10.02
N GLU A 79 14.07 30.86 -11.29
CA GLU A 79 13.46 32.10 -11.82
C GLU A 79 11.93 32.05 -11.66
N TYR A 80 11.39 32.97 -10.85
CA TYR A 80 9.96 33.24 -10.77
C TYR A 80 9.60 34.42 -11.67
N ASN A 81 8.59 34.25 -12.51
CA ASN A 81 8.08 35.29 -13.40
C ASN A 81 6.64 35.65 -13.02
N PHE A 82 6.45 36.86 -12.50
CA PHE A 82 5.15 37.43 -12.14
C PHE A 82 4.80 38.58 -13.09
N GLU A 83 4.35 38.22 -14.31
CA GLU A 83 3.80 39.15 -15.32
C GLU A 83 4.53 40.51 -15.45
N GLY A 84 5.86 40.48 -15.42
CA GLY A 84 6.71 41.68 -15.53
C GLY A 84 7.73 41.83 -14.40
N LEU A 85 7.57 41.13 -13.28
CA LEU A 85 8.58 41.04 -12.22
C LEU A 85 9.28 39.68 -12.27
N ARG A 86 10.60 39.69 -12.43
CA ARG A 86 11.45 38.49 -12.37
C ARG A 86 12.21 38.45 -11.05
N ILE A 87 12.09 37.36 -10.32
CA ILE A 87 12.82 37.12 -9.07
C ILE A 87 13.67 35.88 -9.28
N ASN A 88 14.97 36.00 -9.07
CA ASN A 88 15.91 34.88 -9.08
C ASN A 88 16.22 34.52 -7.64
N VAL A 89 16.13 33.23 -7.31
CA VAL A 89 16.46 32.70 -6.00
C VAL A 89 17.48 31.60 -6.17
N ASP A 90 18.66 31.78 -5.59
CA ASP A 90 19.68 30.75 -5.52
C ASP A 90 19.27 29.73 -4.45
N VAL A 91 19.28 28.45 -4.81
CA VAL A 91 18.89 27.34 -3.94
C VAL A 91 19.92 26.22 -3.98
N ASP A 92 20.09 25.59 -2.83
CA ASP A 92 20.80 24.33 -2.66
C ASP A 92 19.81 23.16 -2.65
N ILE A 93 20.15 22.07 -3.33
CA ILE A 93 19.31 20.86 -3.37
C ILE A 93 19.77 19.89 -2.28
N LEU A 94 18.85 19.49 -1.43
CA LEU A 94 19.05 18.46 -0.42
C LEU A 94 18.51 17.13 -0.95
N LYS A 95 19.34 16.09 -0.88
CA LYS A 95 18.95 14.72 -1.23
C LYS A 95 19.06 13.85 0.01
N SER A 96 18.04 13.04 0.27
CA SER A 96 18.08 11.99 1.28
C SER A 96 17.67 10.69 0.62
N THR A 97 18.56 9.71 0.69
CA THR A 97 18.33 8.37 0.15
C THR A 97 18.38 7.40 1.31
N MET A 98 17.35 6.58 1.43
CA MET A 98 17.32 5.48 2.39
C MET A 98 16.96 4.17 1.70
N SER A 99 17.68 3.12 2.07
CA SER A 99 17.42 1.75 1.64
C SER A 99 17.05 0.91 2.86
N VAL A 100 15.84 0.36 2.87
CA VAL A 100 15.37 -0.59 3.88
C VAL A 100 14.91 -1.85 3.17
N ASP A 101 15.57 -2.98 3.45
CA ASP A 101 15.24 -4.31 2.91
C ASP A 101 14.93 -4.33 1.40
N SER A 102 15.86 -3.81 0.58
CA SER A 102 15.75 -3.70 -0.89
C SER A 102 14.67 -2.74 -1.42
N ASN A 103 14.02 -1.95 -0.56
CA ASN A 103 13.20 -0.82 -0.98
C ASN A 103 14.01 0.46 -0.80
N GLU A 104 14.23 1.17 -1.91
CA GLU A 104 14.88 2.48 -1.91
C GLU A 104 13.82 3.58 -1.96
N SER A 105 14.00 4.59 -1.10
CA SER A 105 13.23 5.82 -1.12
C SER A 105 14.20 6.99 -1.26
N GLU A 106 14.01 7.78 -2.31
CA GLU A 106 14.74 9.02 -2.54
C GLU A 106 13.81 10.20 -2.28
N MET A 107 14.20 11.10 -1.38
CA MET A 107 13.56 12.40 -1.18
C MET A 107 14.48 13.51 -1.66
N LYS A 108 13.90 14.49 -2.36
CA LYS A 108 14.56 15.71 -2.81
C LYS A 108 13.86 16.91 -2.19
N SER A 109 14.64 17.84 -1.66
CA SER A 109 14.17 19.12 -1.15
C SER A 109 15.11 20.23 -1.64
N PHE A 110 14.73 21.48 -1.45
CA PHE A 110 15.59 22.62 -1.73
C PHE A 110 15.52 23.62 -0.57
N GLN A 111 16.63 24.31 -0.34
CA GLN A 111 16.72 25.42 0.61
C GLN A 111 17.36 26.62 -0.07
N PRO A 112 17.00 27.87 0.29
CA PRO A 112 17.72 29.04 -0.20
C PRO A 112 19.21 28.94 0.16
N SER A 113 20.08 29.24 -0.80
CA SER A 113 21.51 29.36 -0.53
C SER A 113 21.76 30.65 0.26
N PRO A 114 22.59 30.63 1.33
CA PRO A 114 22.87 31.80 2.16
C PRO A 114 23.66 32.91 1.45
#